data_AF-A0A931AFC1-F1
#
_entry.id   AF-A0A931AFC1-F1
#
_cell.length_a   1.000
_cell.length_b   1.000
_cell.length_c   1.000
_cell.angle_alpha   90.00
_cell.angle_beta   90.00
_cell.angle_gamma   90.00
#
_symmetry.space_group_name_H-M   'P 1'
#
loop_
_entity.id
_entity.type
_entity.pdbx_description
1 polymer ?
#
loop_
_entity_poly.entity_id
_entity_poly.type
_entity_poly.pdbx_seq_one_letter_code
_entity_poly.pdbx_strand_id
1 'polypeptide(L)'
;MTGCGRWGAWHERLAQAGDRSQPPARRAEALHRLHTALGRHLDDEERDAVPLIRAHITAAEWQAHGMEVIRGYDRKRVPLLFGWACAAGSPELVRQALTDFPAPIRLLFRLRWWPAYRRRHTRLYGTPPRRHPDRA
;
A
#
# COMPACT_ATOMS: atom_id res chain seq x y z
N MET A 1 18.99 -5.43 -20.88
CA MET A 1 18.53 -5.64 -19.49
C MET A 1 19.25 -4.66 -18.56
N THR A 2 18.81 -3.40 -18.56
CA THR A 2 19.35 -2.31 -17.72
C THR A 2 18.28 -1.95 -16.68
N GLY A 3 18.15 -2.80 -15.66
CA GLY A 3 17.14 -2.67 -14.59
C GLY A 3 17.73 -2.48 -13.18
N CYS A 4 19.06 -2.46 -13.03
CA CYS A 4 19.70 -2.49 -11.71
C CYS A 4 19.91 -1.09 -11.09
N GLY A 5 19.94 -0.01 -11.89
CA GLY A 5 20.17 1.35 -11.37
C GLY A 5 18.96 2.01 -10.69
N ARG A 6 17.72 1.54 -10.96
CA ARG A 6 16.50 2.18 -10.44
C ARG A 6 16.25 1.92 -8.95
N TRP A 7 16.64 0.76 -8.43
CA TRP A 7 16.40 0.38 -7.03
C TRP A 7 17.21 1.23 -6.04
N GLY A 8 18.46 1.56 -6.35
CA GLY A 8 19.29 2.45 -5.53
C GLY A 8 18.69 3.86 -5.40
N ALA A 9 18.19 4.42 -6.51
CA ALA A 9 17.54 5.73 -6.51
C ALA A 9 16.25 5.78 -5.68
N TRP A 10 15.51 4.66 -5.56
CA TRP A 10 14.34 4.56 -4.68
C TRP A 10 14.71 4.65 -3.20
N HIS A 11 15.72 3.88 -2.78
CA HIS A 11 16.18 3.89 -1.39
C HIS A 11 16.70 5.25 -0.96
N GLU A 12 17.45 5.93 -1.83
CA GLU A 12 17.95 7.28 -1.56
C GLU A 12 16.81 8.30 -1.41
N ARG A 13 15.83 8.30 -2.32
CA ARG A 13 14.66 9.21 -2.24
C ARG A 13 13.84 8.99 -0.98
N LEU A 14 13.66 7.73 -0.57
CA LEU A 14 12.97 7.38 0.67
C LEU A 14 13.76 7.85 1.91
N ALA A 15 15.09 7.69 1.91
CA ALA A 15 15.95 8.14 2.99
C ALA A 15 15.90 9.67 3.14
N GLN A 16 16.02 10.42 2.03
CA GLN A 16 15.94 11.88 2.03
C GLN A 16 14.58 12.41 2.55
N ALA A 17 13.47 11.77 2.15
CA ALA A 17 12.14 12.14 2.64
C ALA A 17 11.96 11.84 4.15
N GLY A 18 12.62 10.78 4.64
CA GLY A 18 12.53 10.31 6.02
C GLY A 18 13.50 10.97 7.00
N ASP A 19 14.53 11.68 6.52
CA ASP A 19 15.57 12.28 7.34
C ASP A 19 15.03 13.43 8.19
N ARG A 20 14.85 13.16 9.49
CA ARG A 20 14.30 14.13 10.46
C ARG A 20 15.31 15.19 10.91
N SER A 21 16.60 15.02 10.59
CA SER A 21 17.61 16.05 10.85
C SER A 21 17.45 17.25 9.90
N GLN A 22 16.79 17.06 8.76
CA GLN A 22 16.57 18.10 7.77
C GLN A 22 15.39 19.03 8.14
N PRO A 23 15.45 20.31 7.74
CA PRO A 23 14.34 21.24 7.91
C PRO A 23 13.05 20.74 7.24
N PRO A 24 11.86 21.08 7.78
CA PRO A 24 10.58 20.65 7.22
C PRO A 24 10.41 20.97 5.73
N ALA A 25 10.86 22.14 5.28
CA ALA A 25 10.78 22.55 3.87
C ALA A 25 11.55 21.60 2.93
N ARG A 26 12.77 21.20 3.31
CA ARG A 26 13.59 20.24 2.53
C ARG A 26 12.94 18.86 2.45
N ARG A 27 12.35 18.42 3.55
CA ARG A 27 11.62 17.15 3.59
C ARG A 27 10.34 17.18 2.77
N ALA A 28 9.61 18.30 2.80
CA ALA A 28 8.41 18.49 1.98
C ALA A 28 8.74 18.43 0.48
N GLU A 29 9.84 19.06 0.07
CA GLU A 29 10.35 18.99 -1.30
C GLU A 29 10.73 17.55 -1.70
N ALA A 30 11.43 16.82 -0.83
CA ALA A 30 11.78 15.42 -1.06
C ALA A 30 10.54 14.51 -1.15
N LEU A 31 9.55 14.71 -0.27
CA LEU A 31 8.27 14.01 -0.30
C LEU A 31 7.49 14.30 -1.59
N HIS A 32 7.49 15.55 -2.06
CA HIS A 32 6.85 15.92 -3.32
C HIS A 32 7.50 15.21 -4.51
N ARG A 33 8.84 15.21 -4.59
CA ARG A 33 9.56 14.46 -5.64
C ARG A 33 9.29 12.95 -5.59
N LEU A 34 9.28 12.39 -4.38
CA LEU A 34 8.94 10.98 -4.17
C LEU A 34 7.52 10.68 -4.66
N HIS A 35 6.55 11.54 -4.31
CA HIS A 35 5.17 11.42 -4.74
C HIS A 35 5.04 11.43 -6.27
N THR A 36 5.66 12.40 -6.96
CA THR A 36 5.64 12.47 -8.42
C THR A 36 6.26 11.23 -9.07
N ALA A 37 7.41 10.77 -8.57
CA ALA A 37 8.07 9.59 -9.10
C ALA A 37 7.25 8.31 -8.86
N LEU A 38 6.62 8.19 -7.69
CA LEU A 38 5.74 7.07 -7.34
C LEU A 38 4.48 7.07 -8.19
N GLY A 39 3.85 8.23 -8.41
CA GLY A 39 2.71 8.36 -9.30
C GLY A 39 3.03 7.85 -10.69
N ARG A 40 4.09 8.37 -11.32
CA ARG A 40 4.53 7.90 -12.64
C ARG A 40 4.80 6.39 -12.68
N HIS A 41 5.46 5.86 -11.66
CA HIS A 41 5.76 4.43 -11.60
C HIS A 41 4.48 3.59 -11.55
N LEU A 42 3.51 3.97 -10.72
CA LEU A 42 2.22 3.28 -10.62
C LEU A 42 1.41 3.42 -11.92
N ASP A 43 1.43 4.60 -12.57
CA ASP A 43 0.77 4.82 -13.86
C ASP A 43 1.34 3.89 -14.95
N ASP A 44 2.67 3.68 -14.94
CA ASP A 44 3.34 2.75 -15.85
C ASP A 44 2.96 1.29 -15.54
N GLU A 45 2.83 0.93 -14.25
CA GLU A 45 2.37 -0.40 -13.84
C GLU A 45 0.92 -0.66 -14.25
N GLU A 46 0.01 0.27 -14.01
CA GLU A 46 -1.41 0.14 -14.35
C GLU A 46 -1.63 0.03 -15.86
N ARG A 47 -0.86 0.79 -16.65
CA ARG A 47 -0.96 0.81 -18.11
C ARG A 47 -0.33 -0.42 -18.76
N ASP A 48 0.84 -0.85 -18.31
CA ASP A 48 1.65 -1.83 -19.01
C ASP A 48 1.76 -3.16 -18.24
N ALA A 49 2.12 -3.11 -16.95
CA ALA A 49 2.42 -4.31 -16.17
C ALA A 49 1.17 -5.09 -15.75
N VAL A 50 0.13 -4.42 -15.25
CA VAL A 50 -1.12 -5.03 -14.79
C VAL A 50 -1.82 -5.80 -15.92
N PRO A 51 -1.95 -5.27 -17.16
CA PRO A 51 -2.49 -6.04 -18.27
C PRO A 51 -1.67 -7.29 -18.60
N LEU A 52 -0.33 -7.20 -18.56
CA LEU A 52 0.55 -8.35 -18.80
C LEU A 52 0.40 -9.42 -17.72
N ILE A 53 0.30 -9.02 -16.45
CA ILE A 53 0.02 -9.94 -15.33
C ILE A 53 -1.29 -10.66 -15.60
N ARG A 54 -2.36 -9.94 -15.97
CA ARG A 54 -3.67 -10.56 -16.26
C ARG A 54 -3.64 -11.52 -17.46
N ALA A 55 -2.80 -11.25 -18.45
CA ALA A 55 -2.68 -12.06 -19.66
C ALA A 55 -1.84 -13.33 -19.46
N HIS A 56 -0.87 -13.30 -18.53
CA HIS A 56 0.15 -14.34 -18.42
C HIS A 56 0.23 -15.04 -17.06
N ILE A 57 -0.39 -14.49 -16.02
CA ILE A 57 -0.38 -15.06 -14.67
C ILE A 57 -1.78 -15.56 -14.34
N THR A 58 -1.89 -16.83 -13.98
CA THR A 58 -3.16 -17.40 -13.56
C THR A 58 -3.62 -16.83 -12.22
N ALA A 59 -4.93 -16.90 -11.95
CA ALA A 59 -5.46 -16.48 -10.66
C ALA A 59 -4.83 -17.23 -9.47
N ALA A 60 -4.49 -18.51 -9.63
CA ALA A 60 -3.86 -19.31 -8.59
C ALA A 60 -2.42 -18.86 -8.31
N GLU A 61 -1.63 -18.60 -9.35
CA GLU A 61 -0.26 -18.08 -9.21
C GLU A 61 -0.25 -16.68 -8.59
N TRP A 62 -1.18 -15.82 -9.00
CA TRP A 62 -1.34 -14.49 -8.42
C TRP A 62 -1.65 -14.55 -6.92
N GLN A 63 -2.57 -15.43 -6.52
CA GLN A 63 -2.92 -15.64 -5.11
C GLN A 63 -1.75 -16.20 -4.31
N ALA A 64 -1.02 -17.18 -4.85
CA ALA A 64 0.17 -17.74 -4.21
C ALA A 64 1.24 -16.67 -3.99
N HIS A 65 1.52 -15.85 -5.01
CA HIS A 65 2.46 -14.74 -4.93
C HIS A 65 2.04 -13.71 -3.87
N GLY A 66 0.76 -13.33 -3.84
CA GLY A 66 0.22 -12.42 -2.83
C GLY A 66 0.45 -12.92 -1.40
N MET A 67 0.26 -14.22 -1.17
CA MET A 67 0.52 -14.85 0.13
C MET A 67 2.00 -14.82 0.52
N GLU A 68 2.91 -15.00 -0.43
CA GLU A 68 4.35 -14.86 -0.19
C GLU A 68 4.75 -13.43 0.18
N VAL A 69 4.23 -12.44 -0.56
CA VAL A 69 4.45 -11.01 -0.27
C VAL A 69 3.98 -10.68 1.15
N ILE A 70 2.80 -11.15 1.54
CA ILE A 70 2.26 -10.92 2.88
C ILE A 70 3.16 -11.55 3.96
N ARG A 71 3.70 -12.75 3.73
CA ARG A 71 4.63 -13.41 4.66
C ARG A 71 5.96 -12.68 4.80
N GLY A 72 6.38 -11.94 3.78
CA GLY A 72 7.60 -11.12 3.80
C GLY A 72 7.50 -9.86 4.65
N TYR A 73 6.29 -9.40 5.03
CA TYR A 73 6.15 -8.21 5.85
C TYR A 73 6.50 -8.44 7.31
N ASP A 74 7.09 -7.40 7.94
CA ASP A 74 7.18 -7.32 9.39
C ASP A 74 5.77 -7.39 9.99
N ARG A 75 5.53 -8.41 10.83
CA ARG A 75 4.25 -8.66 11.51
C ARG A 75 3.73 -7.44 12.27
N LYS A 76 4.62 -6.57 12.76
CA LYS A 76 4.25 -5.32 13.45
C LYS A 76 3.62 -4.27 12.51
N ARG A 77 3.92 -4.35 11.21
CA ARG A 77 3.44 -3.41 10.18
C ARG A 77 2.17 -3.89 9.48
N VAL A 78 1.86 -5.19 9.54
CA VAL A 78 0.65 -5.78 8.94
C VAL A 78 -0.64 -5.00 9.27
N PRO A 79 -0.92 -4.57 10.52
CA PRO A 79 -2.13 -3.81 10.83
C PRO A 79 -2.23 -2.47 10.08
N LEU A 80 -1.08 -1.81 9.86
CA LEU A 80 -1.01 -0.55 9.12
C LEU A 80 -1.26 -0.80 7.64
N LEU A 81 -0.59 -1.80 7.06
CA LEU A 81 -0.70 -2.14 5.63
C LEU A 81 -2.12 -2.55 5.27
N PHE A 82 -2.73 -3.45 6.05
CA PHE A 82 -4.13 -3.86 5.84
C PHE A 82 -5.08 -2.68 5.98
N GLY A 83 -4.90 -1.86 7.01
CA GLY A 83 -5.73 -0.67 7.20
C GLY A 83 -5.63 0.32 6.04
N TRP A 84 -4.42 0.51 5.51
CA TRP A 84 -4.16 1.37 4.35
C TRP A 84 -4.80 0.83 3.07
N ALA A 85 -4.57 -0.45 2.75
CA ALA A 85 -5.16 -1.09 1.58
C ALA A 85 -6.70 -1.06 1.62
N CYS A 86 -7.28 -1.40 2.78
CA CYS A 86 -8.74 -1.38 2.95
C CYS A 86 -9.35 0.03 2.96
N ALA A 87 -8.56 1.06 3.25
CA ALA A 87 -9.04 2.44 3.17
C ALA A 87 -9.10 2.96 1.72
N ALA A 88 -8.33 2.36 0.80
CA ALA A 88 -8.32 2.75 -0.60
C ALA A 88 -9.43 2.07 -1.44
N GLY A 89 -9.84 0.86 -1.06
CA GLY A 89 -10.85 0.07 -1.77
C GLY A 89 -12.31 0.43 -1.42
N SER A 90 -13.24 0.04 -2.29
CA SER A 90 -14.68 0.08 -2.00
C SER A 90 -15.07 -0.86 -0.86
N PRO A 91 -16.19 -0.61 -0.16
CA PRO A 91 -16.72 -1.52 0.84
C PRO A 91 -16.95 -2.94 0.31
N GLU A 92 -17.33 -3.09 -0.95
CA GLU A 92 -17.58 -4.35 -1.66
C GLU A 92 -16.27 -5.11 -1.86
N LEU A 93 -15.27 -4.44 -2.44
CA LEU A 93 -13.96 -5.03 -2.69
C LEU A 93 -13.28 -5.43 -1.37
N VAL A 94 -13.37 -4.61 -0.33
CA VAL A 94 -12.84 -4.94 1.00
C VAL A 94 -13.55 -6.16 1.59
N ARG A 95 -14.88 -6.25 1.46
CA ARG A 95 -15.63 -7.42 1.95
C ARG A 95 -15.19 -8.69 1.22
N GLN A 96 -15.03 -8.63 -0.09
CA GLN A 96 -14.54 -9.74 -0.91
C GLN A 96 -13.11 -10.12 -0.53
N ALA A 97 -12.18 -9.16 -0.48
CA ALA A 97 -10.79 -9.44 -0.11
C ALA A 97 -10.68 -10.07 1.29
N LEU A 98 -11.57 -9.71 2.22
CA LEU A 98 -11.58 -10.32 3.56
C LEU A 98 -12.05 -11.78 3.55
N THR A 99 -12.79 -12.26 2.55
CA THR A 99 -13.24 -13.67 2.52
C THR A 99 -12.08 -14.65 2.39
N ASP A 100 -10.98 -14.21 1.75
CA ASP A 100 -9.78 -15.01 1.52
C ASP A 100 -8.98 -15.26 2.81
N PHE A 101 -9.30 -14.53 3.89
CA PHE A 101 -8.64 -14.69 5.19
C PHE A 101 -9.41 -15.60 6.16
N PRO A 102 -8.69 -16.39 6.99
CA PRO A 102 -9.29 -17.16 8.06
C PRO A 102 -10.10 -16.30 9.03
N ALA A 103 -11.17 -16.88 9.61
CA ALA A 103 -12.06 -16.16 10.52
C ALA A 103 -11.37 -15.41 11.68
N PRO A 104 -10.32 -15.95 12.34
CA PRO A 104 -9.60 -15.23 13.39
C PRO A 104 -8.93 -13.94 12.88
N ILE A 105 -8.38 -13.95 11.67
CA ILE A 105 -7.75 -12.77 11.05
C ILE A 105 -8.81 -11.72 10.73
N ARG A 106 -9.96 -12.13 10.19
CA ARG A 106 -11.10 -11.22 9.96
C ARG A 106 -11.57 -10.55 11.24
N LEU A 107 -11.65 -11.31 12.34
CA LEU A 107 -12.05 -10.78 13.64
C LEU A 107 -11.02 -9.79 14.19
N LEU A 108 -9.74 -10.14 14.15
CA LEU A 108 -8.64 -9.29 14.58
C LEU A 108 -8.59 -7.98 13.76
N PHE A 109 -8.81 -8.07 12.45
CA PHE A 109 -8.91 -6.90 11.58
C PHE A 109 -10.04 -5.97 12.03
N ARG A 110 -11.26 -6.50 12.16
CA ARG A 110 -12.47 -5.73 12.52
C ARG A 110 -12.35 -5.08 13.90
N LEU A 111 -11.87 -5.83 14.90
CA LEU A 111 -11.88 -5.38 16.28
C LEU A 111 -10.64 -4.56 16.66
N ARG A 112 -9.48 -4.85 16.06
CA ARG A 112 -8.20 -4.26 16.51
C ARG A 112 -7.50 -3.44 15.46
N TRP A 113 -7.31 -3.96 14.25
CA TRP A 113 -6.48 -3.30 13.24
C TRP A 113 -7.20 -2.13 12.60
N TRP A 114 -8.45 -2.30 12.15
CA TRP A 114 -9.22 -1.25 11.51
C TRP A 114 -9.48 -0.04 12.43
N PRO A 115 -9.92 -0.21 13.70
CA PRO A 115 -10.05 0.92 14.61
C PRO A 115 -8.72 1.61 14.91
N ALA A 116 -7.62 0.86 15.03
CA ALA A 116 -6.29 1.43 15.24
C ALA A 116 -5.82 2.25 14.03
N TYR A 117 -6.04 1.74 12.82
CA TYR A 117 -5.74 2.45 11.59
C TYR A 117 -6.56 3.73 11.46
N ARG A 118 -7.88 3.68 11.68
CA ARG A 118 -8.75 4.87 11.66
C ARG A 118 -8.27 5.95 12.62
N ARG A 119 -7.95 5.58 13.87
CA ARG A 119 -7.39 6.52 14.86
C ARG A 119 -6.09 7.15 14.38
N ARG A 120 -5.19 6.35 13.79
CA ARG A 120 -3.92 6.85 13.23
C ARG A 120 -4.16 7.80 12.06
N HIS A 121 -5.06 7.45 11.15
CA HIS A 121 -5.41 8.26 9.98
C HIS A 121 -5.99 9.62 10.42
N THR A 122 -6.93 9.65 11.37
CA THR A 122 -7.47 10.91 11.91
C THR A 122 -6.38 11.76 12.56
N ARG A 123 -5.44 11.16 13.30
CA ARG A 123 -4.31 11.92 13.89
C ARG A 123 -3.39 12.53 12.84
N LEU A 124 -3.21 11.87 11.69
CA LEU A 124 -2.28 12.32 10.64
C LEU A 124 -2.94 13.31 9.68
N TYR A 125 -4.20 13.10 9.33
CA TYR A 125 -4.89 13.82 8.25
C TYR A 125 -6.10 14.63 8.72
N GLY A 126 -6.35 14.70 10.03
CA GLY A 126 -7.50 15.42 10.62
C GLY A 126 -8.87 14.81 10.33
N THR A 127 -8.94 13.76 9.51
CA THR A 127 -10.20 13.15 9.05
C THR A 127 -10.12 11.63 9.15
N PRO A 128 -11.25 10.93 9.39
CA PRO A 128 -11.27 9.48 9.23
C PRO A 128 -11.02 9.10 7.76
N PRO A 129 -10.50 7.88 7.49
CA PRO A 129 -10.27 7.44 6.11
C PRO A 129 -11.60 7.45 5.34
N ARG A 130 -11.59 8.09 4.17
CA ARG A 130 -12.75 8.17 3.28
C ARG A 130 -13.00 6.78 2.70
N ARG A 131 -14.25 6.33 2.74
CA ARG A 131 -14.67 5.16 1.96
C ARG A 131 -15.03 5.67 0.57
N HIS A 132 -14.44 5.09 -0.47
CA HIS A 132 -14.79 5.42 -1.85
C HIS A 132 -15.88 4.45 -2.32
N PRO A 133 -17.15 4.87 -2.40
CA PRO A 133 -18.24 3.98 -2.84
C PRO A 133 -18.08 3.58 -4.32
N ASP A 134 -17.44 4.41 -5.13
CA ASP A 134 -17.43 4.27 -6.60
C ASP A 134 -16.18 3.60 -7.18
N ARG A 135 -15.27 3.09 -6.33
CA ARG A 135 -14.06 2.37 -6.77
C ARG A 135 -14.29 0.86 -6.70
N ALA A 136 -14.97 0.33 -7.71
CA ALA A 136 -15.11 -1.11 -7.93
C ALA A 136 -13.75 -1.73 -8.33
#